data_AF-A0A1Q6A2B0-F1
#
_entry.id   AF-A0A1Q6A2B0-F1
#
_cell.length_a   1.000
_cell.length_b   1.000
_cell.length_c   1.000
_cell.angle_alpha   90.00
_cell.angle_beta   90.00
_cell.angle_gamma   90.00
#
_symmetry.space_group_name_H-M   'P 1'
#
loop_
_entity.id
_entity.type
_entity.pdbx_description
1 polymer ?
#
loop_
_entity_poly.entity_id
_entity_poly.type
_entity_poly.pdbx_seq_one_letter_code
_entity_poly.pdbx_strand_id
1 'polypeptide(L)' 'MNVYSLENEDFRPAKGELHVFGDDHGEWMAFETEGWNGGDTQIFSNAVLWYAVYLDYPFMEITTDDPRPEYRLKKIE' A
#
# COMPACT_ATOMS: atom_id res chain seq x y z
N MET A 1 -8.30 -3.34 7.15
CA MET A 1 -7.31 -3.03 6.11
C MET A 1 -7.88 -3.54 4.82
N ASN A 2 -8.03 -2.66 3.85
CA ASN A 2 -8.44 -3.00 2.51
C ASN A 2 -7.17 -3.19 1.65
N VAL A 3 -7.26 -4.10 0.69
CA VAL A 3 -6.17 -4.43 -0.23
C VAL A 3 -6.74 -4.32 -1.64
N TYR A 4 -6.05 -3.59 -2.50
CA TYR A 4 -6.48 -3.30 -3.86
C TYR A 4 -5.38 -3.62 -4.85
N SER A 5 -5.73 -4.20 -6.01
CA SER A 5 -4.81 -4.28 -7.15
C SER A 5 -4.81 -2.95 -7.89
N LEU A 6 -3.65 -2.32 -8.07
CA LEU A 6 -3.53 -1.05 -8.81
C LEU A 6 -3.73 -1.21 -10.32
N GLU A 7 -3.62 -2.44 -10.83
CA GLU A 7 -3.83 -2.74 -12.24
C GLU A 7 -5.30 -3.00 -12.56
N ASN A 8 -6.04 -3.57 -11.61
CA ASN A 8 -7.39 -4.05 -11.81
C ASN A 8 -8.47 -3.13 -11.19
N GLU A 9 -8.10 -2.23 -10.28
CA GLU A 9 -9.03 -1.38 -9.53
C GLU A 9 -8.65 0.11 -9.61
N ASP A 10 -9.65 1.02 -9.67
CA ASP A 10 -9.43 2.48 -9.60
C ASP A 10 -9.22 2.91 -8.13
N PHE A 11 -8.14 2.41 -7.53
CA PHE A 11 -7.77 2.78 -6.17
C PHE A 11 -7.36 4.25 -6.10
N ARG A 12 -7.95 4.99 -5.15
CA ARG A 12 -7.57 6.37 -4.84
C ARG A 12 -7.44 6.51 -3.34
N PRO A 13 -6.28 6.95 -2.81
CA PRO A 13 -6.09 7.08 -1.39
C PRO A 13 -7.17 7.93 -0.73
N ALA A 14 -7.82 7.37 0.28
CA ALA A 14 -8.80 8.03 1.11
C ALA A 14 -8.12 9.05 2.03
N LYS A 15 -8.69 10.26 2.08
CA LYS A 15 -8.15 11.33 2.92
C LYS A 15 -8.26 10.94 4.41
N GLY A 16 -7.13 10.93 5.09
CA GLY A 16 -7.05 10.63 6.52
C GLY A 16 -6.68 9.19 6.83
N GLU A 17 -6.65 8.31 5.83
CA GLU A 17 -6.18 6.94 5.96
C GLU A 17 -4.68 6.83 5.71
N LEU A 18 -4.06 5.82 6.32
CA LEU A 18 -2.72 5.39 5.99
C LEU A 18 -2.79 4.44 4.80
N HIS A 19 -1.83 4.57 3.90
CA HIS A 19 -1.66 3.64 2.81
C HIS A 19 -0.18 3.39 2.52
N VAL A 20 0.11 2.18 2.05
CA VAL A 20 1.39 1.78 1.49
C VAL A 20 1.14 0.94 0.25
N PHE A 21 2.17 0.80 -0.58
CA PHE A 21 2.13 0.00 -1.79
C PHE A 21 3.13 -1.14 -1.68
N GLY A 22 2.75 -2.31 -2.18
CA GLY A 22 3.61 -3.49 -2.24
C GLY A 22 3.69 -4.06 -3.65
N ASP A 23 4.87 -4.48 -4.07
CA ASP A 23 5.06 -5.19 -5.35
C ASP A 23 4.90 -6.71 -5.15
N ASP A 24 3.78 -7.27 -5.59
CA ASP A 24 3.51 -8.70 -5.59
C ASP A 24 3.89 -9.30 -6.95
N HIS A 25 5.12 -9.79 -7.07
CA HIS A 25 5.62 -10.46 -8.28
C HIS A 25 5.46 -9.64 -9.59
N GLY A 26 5.50 -8.30 -9.50
CA GLY A 26 5.32 -7.38 -10.61
C GLY A 26 3.95 -6.68 -10.63
N GLU A 27 2.98 -7.17 -9.85
CA GLU A 27 1.66 -6.53 -9.69
C GLU A 27 1.68 -5.62 -8.46
N TRP A 28 1.39 -4.33 -8.66
CA TRP A 28 1.35 -3.39 -7.54
C TRP A 28 0.04 -3.47 -6.78
N MET A 29 0.15 -3.67 -5.47
CA MET A 29 -0.95 -3.71 -4.51
C MET A 29 -0.96 -2.45 -3.65
N ALA A 30 -2.13 -1.91 -3.34
CA ALA A 30 -2.32 -0.88 -2.33
C ALA A 30 -2.95 -1.46 -1.07
N PHE A 31 -2.36 -1.13 0.08
CA PHE A 31 -2.87 -1.48 1.40
C PHE A 31 -3.35 -0.19 2.06
N GLU A 32 -4.60 -0.14 2.50
CA GLU A 32 -5.17 1.05 3.12
C GLU A 32 -5.89 0.72 4.44
N THR A 33 -5.74 1.60 5.44
CA THR A 33 -6.52 1.52 6.67
C THR A 33 -7.99 1.90 6.43
N GLU A 34 -8.86 1.58 7.38
CA GLU A 34 -10.24 2.07 7.36
C GLU A 34 -10.55 2.68 8.73
N GLY A 35 -10.91 3.96 8.75
CA GLY A 35 -11.21 4.70 9.97
C GLY A 35 -9.97 4.98 10.83
N TRP A 36 -8.82 5.26 10.21
CA TRP A 36 -7.60 5.56 10.95
C TRP A 36 -7.77 6.74 11.90
N ASN A 37 -7.38 6.54 13.15
CA ASN A 37 -7.55 7.50 14.24
C ASN A 37 -6.21 7.94 14.87
N GLY A 38 -5.09 7.70 14.21
CA GLY A 38 -3.75 8.05 14.72
C GLY A 38 -3.18 7.04 15.72
N GLY A 39 -3.54 5.76 15.60
CA GLY A 39 -2.96 4.67 16.39
C GLY A 39 -1.48 4.39 16.08
N ASP A 40 -0.99 3.24 16.54
CA ASP A 40 0.39 2.81 16.27
C ASP A 40 0.56 2.32 14.83
N THR A 41 1.38 3.03 14.05
CA THR A 41 1.70 2.69 12.65
C THR A 41 2.41 1.35 12.52
N GLN A 42 3.08 0.87 13.58
CA GLN A 42 3.76 -0.43 13.58
C GLN A 42 2.76 -1.59 13.45
N ILE A 43 1.55 -1.45 13.98
CA ILE A 43 0.49 -2.45 13.82
C ILE A 43 0.12 -2.58 12.34
N PHE A 44 0.00 -1.45 11.64
CA PHE A 44 -0.30 -1.43 10.22
C PHE A 44 0.84 -2.04 9.39
N SER A 45 2.09 -1.65 9.63
CA SER A 45 3.23 -2.24 8.90
C SER A 45 3.36 -3.74 9.14
N ASN A 46 3.10 -4.22 10.35
CA ASN A 46 3.12 -5.65 10.66
C ASN A 46 2.00 -6.41 9.95
N ALA A 47 0.83 -5.81 9.77
CA ALA A 47 -0.28 -6.41 9.01
C ALA A 47 0.07 -6.56 7.52
N VAL A 48 0.75 -5.57 6.92
CA VAL A 48 1.22 -5.64 5.53
C VAL A 48 2.29 -6.74 5.38
N LEU A 49 3.26 -6.81 6.28
CA LEU A 49 4.28 -7.88 6.27
C LEU A 49 3.65 -9.28 6.45
N TRP A 50 2.63 -9.40 7.30
CA TRP A 50 1.89 -10.65 7.44
C TRP A 50 1.18 -11.04 6.13
N TYR A 51 0.59 -10.07 5.43
CA TYR A 51 -0.06 -10.31 4.14
C TYR A 51 0.96 -10.72 3.07
N ALA A 52 2.16 -10.16 3.08
CA ALA A 52 3.25 -10.57 2.19
C ALA A 52 3.65 -12.04 2.41
N VAL A 53 3.68 -12.51 3.65
CA VAL A 53 3.88 -13.93 3.96
C VAL A 53 2.70 -14.78 3.43
N TYR A 54 1.47 -14.29 3.55
CA TYR A 54 0.28 -15.00 3.03
C TYR A 54 0.31 -15.19 1.51
N LEU A 55 0.88 -14.23 0.78
CA LEU A 55 1.10 -14.31 -0.67
C LEU A 55 2.32 -15.16 -1.08
N ASP A 56 2.97 -15.83 -0.13
CA ASP A 56 4.25 -16.56 -0.34
C ASP A 56 5.39 -15.64 -0.84
N TYR A 57 5.31 -14.34 -0.53
CA TYR A 57 6.34 -13.37 -0.89
C TYR A 57 6.79 -12.51 0.31
N PRO A 58 7.45 -13.12 1.32
CA PRO A 58 7.81 -12.44 2.56
C PRO A 58 8.80 -11.27 2.41
N PHE A 59 9.44 -11.15 1.24
CA PHE A 59 10.39 -10.08 0.91
C PHE A 59 9.81 -9.04 -0.05
N MET A 60 8.48 -8.99 -0.16
CA MET A 60 7.75 -7.98 -0.92
C MET A 60 8.31 -6.58 -0.66
N GLU A 61 8.62 -5.85 -1.72
CA GLU A 61 9.07 -4.47 -1.63
C GLU A 61 7.87 -3.59 -1.25
N ILE A 62 7.98 -2.86 -0.13
CA ILE A 62 6.93 -1.99 0.37
C ILE A 62 7.42 -0.53 0.32
N THR A 63 6.57 0.37 -0.18
CA THR A 63 6.86 1.79 -0.30
C THR A 63 5.67 2.66 0.10
N THR A 64 5.93 3.88 0.54
CA THR A 64 4.91 4.92 0.75
C THR A 64 4.66 5.75 -0.51
N ASP A 65 5.54 5.66 -1.50
CA ASP A 65 5.40 6.36 -2.77
C ASP A 65 4.47 5.59 -3.69
N ASP A 66 3.45 6.26 -4.24
CA ASP A 66 2.56 5.64 -5.22
C ASP A 66 3.36 5.26 -6.49
N PRO A 67 3.38 3.96 -6.85
CA PRO A 67 4.23 3.48 -7.93
C PRO A 67 3.70 3.89 -9.31
N ARG A 68 2.44 4.35 -9.42
CA ARG A 68 1.80 4.69 -10.69
C ARG A 68 2.38 5.99 -11.30
N PRO A 69 2.59 6.05 -12.64
CA PRO A 69 3.30 7.15 -13.29
C PRO A 69 2.74 8.55 -12.99
N GLU A 70 1.42 8.70 -12.91
CA GLU A 70 0.72 9.95 -12.67
C GLU A 70 0.96 10.55 -11.28
N TYR A 71 1.43 9.73 -10.34
CA TYR A 71 1.83 10.15 -8.99
C TYR A 71 3.34 10.34 -8.86
N ARG A 72 4.16 9.60 -9.64
CA ARG A 72 5.62 9.82 -9.71
C ARG A 72 5.98 11.22 -10.25
N LEU A 73 5.24 11.70 -11.25
CA LEU A 73 5.49 13.00 -11.89
C LEU A 73 5.10 14.21 -11.02
N LYS A 74 4.39 13.99 -9.90
CA LYS A 74 4.07 15.05 -8.92
C LYS A 74 5.21 15.31 -7.93
N LYS A 75 6.25 14.45 -7.89
CA LYS A 75 7.53 14.77 -7.23
C LYS A 75 8.38 15.67 -8.15
N ILE A 76 7.97 16.92 -8.31
CA ILE A 76 8.88 17.98 -8.80
C ILE A 76 8.78 19.14 -7.80
N GLU A 77 9.89 19.32 -7.06
CA GLU A 77 10.24 20.38 -6.09
C GLU A 77 9.55 20.38 -4.72
#